data_AF-A0A196NKI9-F1
#
_entry.id   AF-A0A196NKI9-F1
#
_cell.length_a   1.000
_cell.length_b   1.000
_cell.length_c   1.000
_cell.angle_alpha   90.00
_cell.angle_beta   90.00
_cell.angle_gamma   90.00
#
_symmetry.space_group_name_H-M   'P 1'
#
loop_
_entity.id
_entity.type
_entity.pdbx_description
1 polymer ?
#
loop_
_entity_poly.entity_id
_entity_poly.type
_entity_poly.pdbx_seq_one_letter_code
_entity_poly.pdbx_strand_id
1 'polypeptide(L)'
;MDRIGQFFLSRPYWLIVMVVAALLGLAGAVWLDLKNLSDENLRRQATSLNGVISNVRSYYATNVVGRVVSTDARTQALHNYLDVPGAIPIPATLSLELGAAIGASEGDVVYRFVSDYPFRNRPPHNLSAFEQMALSRFREGGTLPEALIDSTGNVWDRQMTLATPVIMSGACVDCHNSHPESPKTDWKVGDVRAIQSVKVRQPLTLNILSFKWLLIYFFVAGGVGMLFAAVQYRLAGGFSRMNAELAANNEFLAGISMKISKYLSPQVYKSIFSGERDSTISTERKKLTVFFSDIKDFTATTERMQPEELTELLNEYFTEMSKIAEAHGATIDKFIGDAIVAFFGDPETKGSAEDARACVRMALDMQQRLSDLGERWRREGIEHPFKARMGINTGFCNVGNFGSDARMDYTIIGAEANLAARLESIAEPGGIVLSYETYAHVRDIVDATAMEPVYFKGIAREVVPYSISSLKPEPDQVVTGTDAAGRLTLDLTTLSDEARIRVENAVREALKAAQS
;
A
#
# COMPACT_ATOMS: atom_id res chain seq x y z
N MET A 1 -1.02 -1.23 -5.59
CA MET A 1 -0.98 -2.46 -4.77
C MET A 1 -2.12 -2.40 -3.77
N ASP A 2 -3.02 -3.38 -3.77
CA ASP A 2 -4.17 -3.41 -2.86
C ASP A 2 -3.73 -3.50 -1.39
N ARG A 3 -4.56 -2.94 -0.49
CA ARG A 3 -4.33 -2.94 0.98
C ARG A 3 -4.04 -4.34 1.53
N ILE A 4 -4.64 -5.36 0.91
CA ILE A 4 -4.44 -6.77 1.27
C ILE A 4 -3.01 -7.22 0.92
N GLY A 5 -2.50 -6.85 -0.26
CA GLY A 5 -1.13 -7.16 -0.67
C GLY A 5 -0.08 -6.51 0.25
N GLN A 6 -0.29 -5.25 0.63
CA GLN A 6 0.59 -4.55 1.58
C GLN A 6 0.58 -5.18 2.97
N PHE A 7 -0.56 -5.69 3.45
CA PHE A 7 -0.66 -6.38 4.73
C PHE A 7 0.19 -7.66 4.76
N PHE A 8 0.12 -8.49 3.71
CA PHE A 8 0.93 -9.71 3.65
C PHE A 8 2.41 -9.45 3.40
N LEU A 9 2.76 -8.41 2.64
CA LEU A 9 4.15 -7.99 2.43
C LEU A 9 4.80 -7.46 3.71
N SER A 10 4.05 -6.72 4.53
CA SER A 10 4.54 -6.21 5.81
C SER A 10 4.58 -7.28 6.91
N ARG A 11 3.81 -8.36 6.78
CA ARG A 11 3.70 -9.43 7.79
C ARG A 11 3.65 -10.81 7.16
N PRO A 12 4.77 -11.28 6.56
CA PRO A 12 4.79 -12.52 5.79
C PRO A 12 4.56 -13.79 6.64
N TYR A 13 4.64 -13.71 7.97
CA TYR A 13 4.28 -14.81 8.86
C TYR A 13 2.78 -15.18 8.80
N TRP A 14 1.89 -14.24 8.46
CA TRP A 14 0.45 -14.52 8.32
C TRP A 14 0.13 -15.46 7.16
N LEU A 15 0.93 -15.44 6.09
CA LEU A 15 0.80 -16.39 4.98
C LEU A 15 1.06 -17.82 5.47
N ILE A 16 2.09 -18.00 6.29
CA ILE A 16 2.42 -19.31 6.89
C ILE A 16 1.26 -19.76 7.79
N VAL A 17 0.75 -18.88 8.65
CA VAL A 17 -0.39 -19.18 9.53
C VAL A 17 -1.62 -19.60 8.73
N MET A 18 -1.95 -18.89 7.63
CA MET A 18 -3.09 -19.26 6.79
C MET A 18 -2.91 -20.62 6.11
N VAL A 19 -1.71 -20.92 5.58
CA VAL A 19 -1.43 -22.23 4.97
C VAL A 19 -1.58 -23.34 6.00
N VAL A 20 -1.05 -23.16 7.21
CA VAL A 20 -1.19 -24.13 8.30
C VAL A 20 -2.66 -24.31 8.70
N ALA A 21 -3.40 -23.22 8.86
CA ALA A 21 -4.82 -23.27 9.20
C ALA A 21 -5.64 -23.99 8.12
N ALA A 22 -5.35 -23.73 6.83
CA ALA A 22 -6.00 -24.41 5.71
C ALA A 22 -5.70 -25.91 5.71
N LEU A 23 -4.45 -26.32 5.94
CA LEU A 23 -4.06 -27.73 6.05
C LEU A 23 -4.78 -28.45 7.20
N LEU A 24 -4.90 -27.80 8.36
CA LEU A 24 -5.63 -28.36 9.51
C LEU A 24 -7.14 -28.46 9.24
N GLY A 25 -7.74 -27.42 8.65
CA GLY A 25 -9.17 -27.43 8.31
C GLY A 25 -9.53 -28.53 7.32
N LEU A 26 -8.67 -28.77 6.34
CA LEU A 26 -8.80 -29.82 5.33
C LEU A 26 -8.71 -31.22 5.93
N ALA A 27 -7.79 -31.46 6.87
CA ALA A 27 -7.73 -32.71 7.62
C ALA A 27 -9.03 -32.94 8.43
N GLY A 28 -9.59 -31.88 9.01
CA GLY A 28 -10.89 -31.91 9.69
C GLY A 28 -12.07 -32.21 8.75
N ALA A 29 -12.05 -31.69 7.52
CA ALA A 29 -13.09 -31.98 6.53
C ALA A 29 -13.06 -33.46 6.11
N VAL A 30 -11.87 -33.98 5.77
CA VAL A 30 -11.69 -35.40 5.40
C VAL A 30 -12.14 -36.34 6.53
N TRP A 31 -11.93 -35.93 7.78
CA TRP A 31 -12.41 -36.66 8.95
C TRP A 31 -13.94 -36.76 9.02
N LEU A 32 -14.63 -35.65 8.79
CA LEU A 32 -16.10 -35.62 8.79
C LEU A 32 -16.68 -36.46 7.65
N ASP A 33 -16.06 -36.43 6.48
CA ASP A 33 -16.47 -37.25 5.34
C ASP A 33 -16.26 -38.74 5.61
N LEU A 34 -15.11 -39.13 6.17
CA LEU A 34 -14.85 -40.53 6.53
C LEU A 34 -15.85 -41.05 7.57
N LYS A 35 -16.20 -40.20 8.55
CA LYS A 35 -17.25 -40.49 9.53
C LYS A 35 -18.59 -40.78 8.84
N ASN A 36 -19.03 -39.88 7.97
CA ASN A 36 -20.33 -40.00 7.31
C ASN A 36 -20.39 -41.23 6.39
N LEU A 37 -19.33 -41.47 5.63
CA LEU A 37 -19.22 -42.65 4.76
C LEU A 37 -19.27 -43.96 5.55
N SER A 38 -18.58 -44.02 6.69
CA SER A 38 -18.60 -45.20 7.56
C SER A 38 -20.00 -45.47 8.12
N ASP A 39 -20.70 -44.44 8.59
CA ASP A 39 -22.05 -44.58 9.16
C ASP A 39 -23.06 -45.01 8.09
N GLU A 40 -22.95 -44.46 6.88
CA GLU A 40 -23.83 -44.82 5.77
C GLU A 40 -23.58 -46.25 5.29
N ASN A 41 -22.31 -46.67 5.21
CA ASN A 41 -21.95 -48.04 4.84
C ASN A 41 -22.46 -49.05 5.88
N LEU A 42 -22.21 -48.81 7.16
CA LEU A 42 -22.72 -49.63 8.26
C LEU A 42 -24.25 -49.75 8.22
N ARG A 43 -24.94 -48.64 7.91
CA ARG A 43 -26.41 -48.62 7.80
C ARG A 43 -26.91 -49.51 6.69
N ARG A 44 -26.31 -49.39 5.50
CA ARG A 44 -26.67 -50.20 4.33
C ARG A 44 -26.42 -51.68 4.60
N GLN A 45 -25.28 -52.02 5.21
CA GLN A 45 -24.94 -53.40 5.57
C GLN A 45 -25.94 -53.97 6.60
N ALA A 46 -26.20 -53.26 7.70
CA ALA A 46 -27.15 -53.70 8.72
C ALA A 46 -28.56 -53.89 8.16
N THR A 47 -29.02 -52.97 7.30
CA THR A 47 -30.34 -53.04 6.65
C THR A 47 -30.42 -54.22 5.68
N SER A 48 -29.38 -54.43 4.87
CA SER A 48 -29.30 -55.55 3.92
C SER A 48 -29.31 -56.89 4.64
N LEU A 49 -28.47 -57.04 5.68
CA LEU A 49 -28.41 -58.25 6.51
C LEU A 49 -29.74 -58.53 7.21
N ASN A 50 -30.37 -57.51 7.79
CA ASN A 50 -31.70 -57.63 8.39
C ASN A 50 -32.74 -58.08 7.35
N GLY A 51 -32.71 -57.52 6.13
CA GLY A 51 -33.58 -57.91 5.03
C GLY A 51 -33.40 -59.38 4.64
N VAL A 52 -32.16 -59.84 4.47
CA VAL A 52 -31.85 -61.26 4.17
C VAL A 52 -32.40 -62.17 5.27
N ILE A 53 -32.14 -61.87 6.53
CA ILE A 53 -32.58 -62.71 7.66
C ILE A 53 -34.10 -62.71 7.78
N SER A 54 -34.75 -61.55 7.61
CA SER A 54 -36.21 -61.44 7.62
C SER A 54 -36.86 -62.22 6.48
N ASN A 55 -36.27 -62.17 5.28
CA ASN A 55 -36.73 -62.92 4.11
C ASN A 55 -36.58 -64.44 4.31
N VAL A 56 -35.43 -64.89 4.83
CA VAL A 56 -35.21 -66.32 5.16
C VAL A 56 -36.23 -66.81 6.17
N ARG A 57 -36.45 -66.05 7.27
CA ARG A 57 -37.42 -66.40 8.31
C ARG A 57 -38.84 -66.45 7.75
N SER A 58 -39.24 -65.44 6.99
CA SER A 58 -40.58 -65.34 6.41
C SER A 58 -40.83 -66.46 5.40
N TYR A 59 -39.86 -66.73 4.53
CA TYR A 59 -39.93 -67.84 3.57
C TYR A 59 -40.06 -69.19 4.29
N TYR A 60 -39.25 -69.44 5.33
CA TYR A 60 -39.34 -70.65 6.14
C TYR A 60 -40.69 -70.78 6.84
N ALA A 61 -41.20 -69.71 7.44
CA ALA A 61 -42.49 -69.70 8.12
C ALA A 61 -43.65 -70.02 7.16
N THR A 62 -43.70 -69.37 6.00
CA THR A 62 -44.80 -69.54 5.05
C THR A 62 -44.71 -70.84 4.26
N ASN A 63 -43.53 -71.15 3.71
CA ASN A 63 -43.39 -72.25 2.74
C ASN A 63 -43.00 -73.59 3.35
N VAL A 64 -42.34 -73.60 4.52
CA VAL A 64 -41.97 -74.84 5.20
C VAL A 64 -42.94 -75.13 6.33
N VAL A 65 -42.98 -74.27 7.35
CA VAL A 65 -43.81 -74.49 8.54
C VAL A 65 -45.30 -74.47 8.20
N GLY A 66 -45.76 -73.47 7.43
CA GLY A 66 -47.16 -73.36 7.03
C GLY A 66 -47.68 -74.62 6.33
N ARG A 67 -46.87 -75.23 5.45
CA ARG A 67 -47.25 -76.47 4.74
C ARG A 67 -47.26 -77.68 5.66
N VAL A 68 -46.24 -77.83 6.51
CA VAL A 68 -46.13 -78.93 7.48
C VAL A 68 -47.32 -78.93 8.45
N VAL A 69 -47.69 -77.76 8.98
CA VAL A 69 -48.80 -77.63 9.93
C VAL A 69 -50.18 -77.79 9.24
N SER A 70 -50.30 -77.45 7.95
CA SER A 70 -51.54 -77.60 7.20
C SER A 70 -51.88 -79.04 6.77
N THR A 71 -50.94 -79.97 6.93
CA THR A 71 -51.11 -81.38 6.56
C THR A 71 -51.31 -82.22 7.83
N ASP A 72 -52.14 -83.27 7.80
CA ASP A 72 -52.39 -84.19 8.93
C ASP A 72 -51.19 -85.15 9.20
N ALA A 73 -49.97 -84.64 9.01
CA ALA A 73 -48.72 -85.39 9.07
C ALA A 73 -48.17 -85.46 10.51
N ARG A 74 -47.38 -86.51 10.80
CA ARG A 74 -46.74 -86.72 12.11
C ARG A 74 -45.69 -85.65 12.49
N THR A 75 -45.27 -84.80 11.56
CA THR A 75 -44.24 -83.76 11.76
C THR A 75 -44.88 -82.51 12.36
N GLN A 76 -44.37 -82.06 13.50
CA GLN A 76 -44.84 -80.86 14.19
C GLN A 76 -43.76 -79.78 14.18
N ALA A 77 -44.18 -78.51 14.10
CA ALA A 77 -43.29 -77.38 14.29
C ALA A 77 -43.24 -77.02 15.77
N LEU A 78 -42.14 -77.36 16.45
CA LEU A 78 -42.00 -77.22 17.89
C LEU A 78 -40.79 -76.38 18.28
N HIS A 79 -40.83 -75.84 19.49
CA HIS A 79 -39.73 -75.05 20.03
C HIS A 79 -38.56 -75.93 20.52
N ASN A 80 -38.85 -77.19 20.86
CA ASN A 80 -37.96 -78.25 21.37
C ASN A 80 -37.81 -79.39 20.35
N TYR A 81 -37.75 -79.05 19.07
CA TYR A 81 -37.78 -80.00 17.96
C TYR A 81 -36.68 -81.07 18.02
N LEU A 82 -35.55 -80.81 18.70
CA LEU A 82 -34.47 -81.77 18.91
C LEU A 82 -34.87 -82.95 19.81
N ASP A 83 -35.83 -82.75 20.72
CA ASP A 83 -36.29 -83.77 21.66
C ASP A 83 -37.40 -84.66 21.07
N VAL A 84 -38.01 -84.22 19.96
CA VAL A 84 -39.17 -84.87 19.34
C VAL A 84 -38.78 -85.38 17.95
N PRO A 85 -38.68 -86.71 17.75
CA PRO A 85 -38.28 -87.27 16.46
C PRO A 85 -39.18 -86.83 15.31
N GLY A 86 -38.59 -86.24 14.28
CA GLY A 86 -39.30 -85.76 13.09
C GLY A 86 -40.01 -84.41 13.28
N ALA A 87 -39.80 -83.70 14.39
CA ALA A 87 -40.22 -82.31 14.54
C ALA A 87 -39.23 -81.35 13.84
N ILE A 88 -39.73 -80.16 13.48
CA ILE A 88 -38.93 -79.07 12.90
C ILE A 88 -38.99 -77.82 13.79
N PRO A 89 -37.98 -76.93 13.75
CA PRO A 89 -38.00 -75.74 14.59
C PRO A 89 -39.11 -74.77 14.17
N ILE A 90 -39.77 -74.12 15.13
CA ILE A 90 -40.60 -72.95 14.85
C ILE A 90 -39.75 -71.77 14.32
N PRO A 91 -40.32 -70.80 13.58
CA PRO A 91 -39.56 -69.69 12.99
C PRO A 91 -38.76 -68.86 14.00
N ALA A 92 -39.25 -68.75 15.24
CA ALA A 92 -38.54 -68.08 16.33
C ALA A 92 -37.31 -68.86 16.79
N THR A 93 -37.38 -70.20 16.89
CA THR A 93 -36.23 -71.07 17.22
C THR A 93 -35.19 -71.03 16.12
N LEU A 94 -35.60 -71.12 14.84
CA LEU A 94 -34.70 -70.96 13.70
C LEU A 94 -33.95 -69.63 13.76
N SER A 95 -34.64 -68.54 14.09
CA SER A 95 -34.03 -67.21 14.21
C SER A 95 -32.96 -67.16 15.31
N LEU A 96 -33.22 -67.78 16.46
CA LEU A 96 -32.27 -67.83 17.57
C LEU A 96 -31.01 -68.64 17.22
N GLU A 97 -31.19 -69.81 16.61
CA GLU A 97 -30.09 -70.67 16.18
C GLU A 97 -29.29 -70.07 15.04
N LEU A 98 -29.95 -69.44 14.08
CA LEU A 98 -29.29 -68.69 13.00
C LEU A 98 -28.46 -67.53 13.55
N GLY A 99 -28.94 -66.85 14.60
CA GLY A 99 -28.17 -65.83 15.30
C GLY A 99 -26.91 -66.36 15.97
N ALA A 100 -27.01 -67.51 16.64
CA ALA A 100 -25.86 -68.18 17.23
C ALA A 100 -24.84 -68.61 16.16
N ALA A 101 -25.32 -69.10 15.01
CA ALA A 101 -24.47 -69.51 13.89
C ALA A 101 -23.74 -68.31 13.25
N ILE A 102 -24.46 -67.21 12.96
CA ILE A 102 -23.87 -65.99 12.36
C ILE A 102 -22.83 -65.38 13.32
N GLY A 103 -23.15 -65.29 14.61
CA GLY A 103 -22.24 -64.73 15.61
C GLY A 103 -20.99 -65.58 15.86
N ALA A 104 -21.00 -66.87 15.50
CA ALA A 104 -19.86 -67.76 15.62
C ALA A 104 -18.89 -67.67 14.43
N SER A 105 -19.36 -67.28 13.24
CA SER A 105 -18.57 -67.28 12.00
C SER A 105 -17.83 -65.97 11.72
N GLU A 106 -18.34 -64.82 12.16
CA GLU A 106 -17.74 -63.51 11.88
C GLU A 106 -17.96 -62.55 13.07
N GLY A 107 -16.89 -62.18 13.78
CA GLY A 107 -16.96 -61.33 14.98
C GLY A 107 -17.43 -59.87 14.75
N ASP A 108 -17.75 -59.52 13.51
CA ASP A 108 -18.15 -58.18 13.07
C ASP A 108 -19.67 -58.03 12.88
N VAL A 109 -20.43 -59.14 12.83
CA VAL A 109 -21.90 -59.12 12.73
C VAL A 109 -22.51 -59.96 13.84
N VAL A 110 -23.38 -59.34 14.62
CA VAL A 110 -24.13 -60.01 15.69
C VAL A 110 -25.62 -59.85 15.42
N TYR A 111 -26.29 -60.96 15.11
CA TYR A 111 -27.75 -61.02 15.04
C TYR A 111 -28.32 -61.57 16.34
N ARG A 112 -29.35 -60.91 16.87
CA ARG A 112 -30.10 -61.35 18.04
C ARG A 112 -31.59 -61.23 17.76
N PHE A 113 -32.34 -62.28 18.11
CA PHE A 113 -33.79 -62.22 18.23
C PHE A 113 -34.10 -62.09 19.72
N VAL A 114 -34.62 -60.95 20.16
CA VAL A 114 -34.82 -60.68 21.60
C VAL A 114 -36.24 -60.24 21.90
N SER A 115 -36.70 -60.66 23.07
CA SER A 115 -38.01 -60.35 23.60
C SER A 115 -37.99 -60.37 25.12
N ASP A 116 -38.79 -59.49 25.71
CA ASP A 116 -39.13 -59.44 27.12
C ASP A 116 -40.17 -60.49 27.56
N TYR A 117 -40.78 -61.20 26.61
CA TYR A 117 -41.71 -62.31 26.86
C TYR A 117 -41.12 -63.66 26.38
N PRO A 118 -40.00 -64.16 26.91
CA PRO A 118 -39.53 -65.51 26.57
C PRO A 118 -40.48 -66.60 27.10
N PHE A 119 -40.52 -67.77 26.46
CA PHE A 119 -41.25 -68.92 27.00
C PHE A 119 -40.69 -69.31 28.38
N ARG A 120 -41.53 -69.80 29.29
CA ARG A 120 -41.14 -70.07 30.70
C ARG A 120 -39.98 -71.05 30.85
N ASN A 121 -39.79 -71.94 29.89
CA ASN A 121 -38.71 -72.93 29.84
C ASN A 121 -37.42 -72.40 29.18
N ARG A 122 -37.35 -71.12 28.80
CA ARG A 122 -36.17 -70.49 28.21
C ARG A 122 -35.58 -69.45 29.16
N PRO A 123 -34.23 -69.31 29.20
CA PRO A 123 -33.60 -68.26 29.95
C PRO A 123 -34.05 -66.88 29.43
N PRO A 124 -34.21 -65.88 30.31
CA PRO A 124 -34.58 -64.54 29.88
C PRO A 124 -33.49 -63.90 29.01
N HIS A 125 -33.91 -63.12 28.03
CA HIS A 125 -32.96 -62.34 27.23
C HIS A 125 -32.41 -61.17 28.05
N ASN A 126 -31.09 -61.03 28.11
CA ASN A 126 -30.47 -59.81 28.62
C ASN A 126 -30.56 -58.72 27.54
N LEU A 127 -31.55 -57.83 27.69
CA LEU A 127 -31.81 -56.72 26.78
C LEU A 127 -30.92 -55.53 27.10
N SER A 128 -30.19 -55.03 26.10
CA SER A 128 -29.46 -53.76 26.21
C SER A 128 -30.41 -52.56 26.35
N ALA A 129 -29.88 -51.42 26.81
CA ALA A 129 -30.67 -50.19 26.94
C ALA A 129 -31.34 -49.78 25.61
N PHE A 130 -30.62 -49.94 24.48
CA PHE A 130 -31.17 -49.70 23.16
C PHE A 130 -32.29 -50.68 22.79
N GLU A 131 -32.11 -51.98 23.05
CA GLU A 131 -33.14 -53.00 22.78
C GLU A 131 -34.40 -52.79 23.62
N GLN A 132 -34.26 -52.39 24.89
CA GLN A 132 -35.39 -52.06 25.76
C GLN A 132 -36.16 -50.85 25.24
N MET A 133 -35.45 -49.77 24.89
CA MET A 133 -36.02 -48.56 24.30
C MET A 133 -36.69 -48.86 22.95
N ALA A 134 -36.06 -49.66 22.09
CA ALA A 134 -36.64 -50.01 20.79
C ALA A 134 -37.94 -50.79 20.97
N LEU A 135 -37.97 -51.76 21.88
CA LEU A 135 -39.14 -52.58 22.16
C LEU A 135 -40.30 -51.76 22.75
N SER A 136 -40.03 -50.82 23.65
CA SER A 136 -41.06 -49.90 24.15
C SER A 136 -41.57 -49.00 23.02
N ARG A 137 -40.67 -48.45 22.21
CA ARG A 137 -41.02 -47.54 21.12
C ARG A 137 -41.84 -48.19 20.02
N PHE A 138 -41.58 -49.45 19.69
CA PHE A 138 -42.40 -50.20 18.71
C PHE A 138 -43.76 -50.63 19.26
N ARG A 139 -44.01 -50.51 20.58
CA ARG A 139 -45.29 -50.86 21.20
C ARG A 139 -46.12 -49.64 21.60
N GLU A 140 -45.49 -48.48 21.74
CA GLU A 140 -46.15 -47.18 21.82
C GLU A 140 -46.89 -46.93 20.49
N GLY A 141 -48.22 -47.07 20.48
CA GLY A 141 -49.03 -46.98 19.27
C GLY A 141 -48.80 -45.72 18.43
N GLY A 142 -48.99 -45.83 17.11
CA GLY A 142 -48.73 -44.78 16.13
C GLY A 142 -48.22 -45.36 14.81
N THR A 143 -47.70 -44.51 13.91
CA THR A 143 -47.00 -44.96 12.71
C THR A 143 -45.66 -45.56 13.13
N LEU A 144 -45.56 -46.90 13.11
CA LEU A 144 -44.35 -47.60 13.53
C LEU A 144 -43.19 -47.26 12.58
N PRO A 145 -42.03 -46.81 13.10
CA PRO A 145 -40.84 -46.72 12.26
C PRO A 145 -40.47 -48.13 11.78
N GLU A 146 -40.05 -48.25 10.53
CA GLU A 146 -39.68 -49.54 9.93
C GLU A 146 -38.45 -50.16 10.64
N ALA A 147 -37.55 -49.31 11.13
CA ALA A 147 -36.41 -49.70 11.94
C ALA A 147 -35.96 -48.56 12.86
N LEU A 148 -35.33 -48.92 13.97
CA LEU A 148 -34.62 -48.00 14.87
C LEU A 148 -33.13 -48.28 14.80
N ILE A 149 -32.33 -47.22 14.91
CA ILE A 149 -30.88 -47.27 14.73
C ILE A 149 -30.21 -46.63 15.93
N ASP A 150 -29.17 -47.30 16.44
CA ASP A 150 -28.23 -46.75 17.40
C ASP A 150 -26.81 -46.85 16.85
N SER A 151 -26.09 -45.73 16.88
CA SER A 151 -24.72 -45.62 16.40
C SER A 151 -23.83 -45.31 17.59
N THR A 152 -22.98 -46.26 17.95
CA THR A 152 -22.11 -46.20 19.13
C THR A 152 -20.65 -46.46 18.75
N GLY A 153 -19.74 -46.28 19.71
CA GLY A 153 -18.31 -46.48 19.53
C GLY A 153 -17.52 -45.21 19.24
N ASN A 154 -16.27 -45.38 18.83
CA ASN A 154 -15.36 -44.28 18.52
C ASN A 154 -14.98 -44.31 17.04
N VAL A 155 -14.13 -43.39 16.61
CA VAL A 155 -13.76 -43.26 15.19
C VAL A 155 -12.89 -44.40 14.64
N TRP A 156 -12.32 -45.22 15.52
CA TRP A 156 -11.50 -46.37 15.13
C TRP A 156 -12.32 -47.66 15.13
N ASP A 157 -13.37 -47.66 15.94
CA ASP A 157 -14.25 -48.80 16.18
C ASP A 157 -15.70 -48.32 16.23
N ARG A 158 -16.29 -48.18 15.05
CA ARG A 158 -17.69 -47.77 14.87
C ARG A 158 -18.58 -49.01 14.95
N GLN A 159 -19.68 -48.87 15.69
CA GLN A 159 -20.68 -49.91 15.83
C GLN A 159 -22.06 -49.34 15.53
N MET A 160 -22.84 -50.09 14.77
CA MET A 160 -24.20 -49.73 14.44
C MET A 160 -25.14 -50.88 14.79
N THR A 161 -26.16 -50.59 15.58
CA THR A 161 -27.20 -51.55 15.96
C THR A 161 -28.52 -51.14 15.33
N LEU A 162 -29.08 -52.02 14.50
CA LEU A 162 -30.38 -51.88 13.86
C LEU A 162 -31.39 -52.77 14.59
N ALA A 163 -32.50 -52.19 15.05
CA ALA A 163 -33.61 -52.93 15.63
C ALA A 163 -34.84 -52.85 14.71
N THR A 164 -35.47 -53.99 14.40
CA THR A 164 -36.74 -54.06 13.66
C THR A 164 -37.80 -54.85 14.44
N PRO A 165 -39.09 -54.46 14.35
CA PRO A 165 -40.14 -55.11 15.11
C PRO A 165 -40.51 -56.47 14.50
N VAL A 166 -40.78 -57.45 15.35
CA VAL A 166 -41.35 -58.74 14.96
C VAL A 166 -42.83 -58.72 15.27
N ILE A 167 -43.63 -58.58 14.22
CA ILE A 167 -45.07 -58.43 14.30
C ILE A 167 -45.74 -59.81 14.33
N MET A 168 -46.73 -59.95 15.20
CA MET A 168 -47.56 -61.14 15.33
C MET A 168 -48.46 -61.31 14.11
N SER A 169 -48.35 -62.46 13.44
CA SER A 169 -49.28 -62.93 12.41
C SER A 169 -50.29 -63.92 13.00
N GLY A 170 -51.34 -64.27 12.26
CA GLY A 170 -52.42 -65.16 12.75
C GLY A 170 -51.90 -66.47 13.35
N ALA A 171 -51.04 -67.19 12.64
CA ALA A 171 -50.45 -68.44 13.14
C ALA A 171 -49.60 -68.26 14.41
N CYS A 172 -48.92 -67.11 14.56
CA CYS A 172 -48.17 -66.81 15.77
C CYS A 172 -49.12 -66.56 16.96
N VAL A 173 -50.22 -65.84 16.74
CA VAL A 173 -51.23 -65.53 17.77
C VAL A 173 -51.86 -66.81 18.28
N ASP A 174 -52.30 -67.69 17.37
CA ASP A 174 -52.95 -68.95 17.72
C ASP A 174 -52.03 -69.87 18.54
N CYS A 175 -50.75 -69.96 18.14
CA CYS A 175 -49.75 -70.71 18.88
C CYS A 175 -49.48 -70.10 20.26
N HIS A 176 -49.30 -68.78 20.37
CA HIS A 176 -48.94 -68.15 21.64
C HIS A 176 -50.11 -68.07 22.63
N ASN A 177 -51.35 -67.98 22.16
CA ASN A 177 -52.52 -67.89 23.03
C ASN A 177 -52.97 -69.27 23.54
N SER A 178 -52.60 -70.36 22.85
CA SER A 178 -52.96 -71.74 23.24
C SER A 178 -51.84 -72.50 23.97
N HIS A 179 -50.58 -72.08 23.86
CA HIS A 179 -49.45 -72.83 24.40
C HIS A 179 -49.26 -72.63 25.93
N PRO A 180 -49.19 -73.71 26.74
CA PRO A 180 -49.15 -73.62 28.21
C PRO A 180 -47.96 -72.84 28.78
N GLU A 181 -46.82 -72.88 28.09
CA GLU A 181 -45.59 -72.20 28.51
C GLU A 181 -45.48 -70.75 28.02
N SER A 182 -46.48 -70.25 27.28
CA SER A 182 -46.46 -68.87 26.78
C SER A 182 -46.64 -67.89 27.95
N PRO A 183 -45.78 -66.86 28.07
CA PRO A 183 -45.85 -65.91 29.18
C PRO A 183 -47.01 -64.91 29.05
N LYS A 184 -47.59 -64.79 27.85
CA LYS A 184 -48.70 -63.90 27.50
C LYS A 184 -49.60 -64.61 26.48
N THR A 185 -50.91 -64.60 26.68
CA THR A 185 -51.89 -65.40 25.91
C THR A 185 -53.06 -64.59 25.35
N ASP A 186 -52.95 -63.27 25.33
CA ASP A 186 -53.93 -62.31 24.79
C ASP A 186 -53.37 -61.53 23.59
N TRP A 187 -52.44 -62.15 22.84
CA TRP A 187 -51.85 -61.51 21.66
C TRP A 187 -52.89 -61.27 20.57
N LYS A 188 -52.72 -60.17 19.83
CA LYS A 188 -53.51 -59.85 18.63
C LYS A 188 -52.60 -59.76 17.41
N VAL A 189 -53.19 -59.98 16.24
CA VAL A 189 -52.50 -59.76 14.96
C VAL A 189 -52.10 -58.29 14.88
N GLY A 190 -50.84 -58.02 14.58
CA GLY A 190 -50.28 -56.65 14.60
C GLY A 190 -49.50 -56.30 15.87
N ASP A 191 -49.60 -57.09 16.95
CA ASP A 191 -48.81 -56.85 18.17
C ASP A 191 -47.32 -57.08 17.93
N VAL A 192 -46.46 -56.28 18.58
CA VAL A 192 -45.00 -56.47 18.53
C VAL A 192 -44.56 -57.45 19.62
N ARG A 193 -44.18 -58.65 19.19
CA ARG A 193 -43.79 -59.75 20.07
C ARG A 193 -42.35 -59.67 20.55
N ALA A 194 -41.47 -59.26 19.66
CA ALA A 194 -40.02 -59.27 19.82
C ALA A 194 -39.41 -58.21 18.90
N ILE A 195 -38.10 -58.03 18.99
CA ILE A 195 -37.32 -57.29 18.01
C ILE A 195 -36.21 -58.17 17.45
N GLN A 196 -35.83 -57.90 16.21
CA GLN A 196 -34.60 -58.40 15.61
C GLN A 196 -33.56 -57.28 15.74
N SER A 197 -32.41 -57.61 16.32
CA SER A 197 -31.30 -56.70 16.57
C SER A 197 -30.10 -57.17 15.76
N VAL A 198 -29.66 -56.35 14.80
CA VAL A 198 -28.48 -56.60 13.97
C VAL A 198 -27.43 -55.57 14.35
N LYS A 199 -26.34 -56.01 14.97
CA LYS A 199 -25.19 -55.17 15.28
C LYS A 199 -24.08 -55.47 14.27
N VAL A 200 -23.62 -54.42 13.59
CA VAL A 200 -22.48 -54.48 12.66
C VAL A 200 -21.36 -53.61 13.22
N ARG A 201 -20.14 -54.15 13.27
CA ARG A 201 -18.92 -53.48 13.71
C ARG A 201 -17.98 -53.35 12.52
N GLN A 202 -17.38 -52.17 12.35
CA GLN A 202 -16.36 -51.96 11.33
C GLN A 202 -15.14 -51.23 11.92
N PRO A 203 -13.98 -51.91 12.04
CA PRO A 203 -12.74 -51.24 12.44
C PRO A 203 -12.20 -50.37 11.28
N LEU A 204 -12.08 -49.07 11.53
CA LEU A 204 -11.63 -48.08 10.53
C LEU A 204 -10.10 -48.02 10.36
N THR A 205 -9.34 -48.69 11.22
CA THR A 205 -7.86 -48.70 11.22
C THR A 205 -7.26 -49.21 9.90
N LEU A 206 -7.94 -50.12 9.20
CA LEU A 206 -7.50 -50.63 7.90
C LEU A 206 -7.82 -49.66 6.74
N ASN A 207 -8.75 -48.71 6.92
CA ASN A 207 -9.24 -47.83 5.86
C ASN A 207 -8.50 -46.48 5.75
N ILE A 208 -7.76 -46.04 6.76
CA ILE A 208 -7.00 -44.77 6.64
C ILE A 208 -5.94 -44.85 5.53
N LEU A 209 -5.29 -46.00 5.37
CA LEU A 209 -4.32 -46.21 4.29
C LEU A 209 -4.99 -46.34 2.92
N SER A 210 -6.30 -46.59 2.85
CA SER A 210 -7.07 -46.57 1.60
C SER A 210 -7.09 -45.17 0.96
N PHE A 211 -6.88 -44.11 1.75
CA PHE A 211 -6.75 -42.72 1.29
C PHE A 211 -5.31 -42.30 0.94
N LYS A 212 -4.39 -43.25 0.73
CA LYS A 212 -2.96 -42.98 0.44
C LYS A 212 -2.71 -41.88 -0.60
N TRP A 213 -3.51 -41.82 -1.67
CA TRP A 213 -3.35 -40.82 -2.73
C TRP A 213 -3.72 -39.42 -2.27
N LEU A 214 -4.78 -39.29 -1.46
CA LEU A 214 -5.19 -38.02 -0.87
C LEU A 214 -4.15 -37.53 0.14
N LEU A 215 -3.60 -38.43 0.95
CA LEU A 215 -2.51 -38.11 1.89
C LEU A 215 -1.25 -37.64 1.14
N ILE A 216 -0.83 -38.36 0.10
CA ILE A 216 0.31 -37.96 -0.74
C ILE A 216 0.07 -36.58 -1.36
N TYR A 217 -1.12 -36.33 -1.90
CA TYR A 217 -1.49 -35.03 -2.45
C TYR A 217 -1.34 -33.91 -1.39
N PHE A 218 -1.82 -34.11 -0.17
CA PHE A 218 -1.67 -33.10 0.89
C PHE A 218 -0.21 -32.84 1.27
N PHE A 219 0.63 -33.88 1.34
CA PHE A 219 2.05 -33.69 1.59
C PHE A 219 2.73 -32.90 0.48
N VAL A 220 2.44 -33.20 -0.78
CA VAL A 220 3.01 -32.49 -1.94
C VAL A 220 2.51 -31.05 -1.97
N ALA A 221 1.19 -30.82 -1.89
CA ALA A 221 0.60 -29.49 -1.94
C ALA A 221 1.05 -28.61 -0.74
N GLY A 222 1.08 -29.19 0.46
CA GLY A 222 1.60 -28.52 1.66
C GLY A 222 3.08 -28.17 1.55
N GLY A 223 3.89 -29.09 1.01
CA GLY A 223 5.32 -28.86 0.76
C GLY A 223 5.57 -27.75 -0.26
N VAL A 224 4.85 -27.76 -1.38
CA VAL A 224 4.91 -26.70 -2.41
C VAL A 224 4.47 -25.35 -1.83
N GLY A 225 3.38 -25.31 -1.06
CA GLY A 225 2.91 -24.09 -0.40
C GLY A 225 3.93 -23.53 0.61
N MET A 226 4.55 -24.39 1.41
CA MET A 226 5.59 -24.00 2.37
C MET A 226 6.86 -23.50 1.68
N LEU A 227 7.30 -24.18 0.62
CA LEU A 227 8.43 -23.72 -0.20
C LEU A 227 8.15 -22.37 -0.84
N PHE A 228 6.96 -22.18 -1.41
CA PHE A 228 6.54 -20.91 -2.00
C PHE A 228 6.55 -19.79 -0.95
N ALA A 229 5.98 -20.02 0.24
CA ALA A 229 6.00 -19.06 1.33
C ALA A 229 7.43 -18.71 1.78
N ALA A 230 8.32 -19.70 1.87
CA ALA A 230 9.73 -19.48 2.24
C ALA A 230 10.50 -18.65 1.18
N VAL A 231 10.26 -18.93 -0.11
CA VAL A 231 10.86 -18.16 -1.22
C VAL A 231 10.35 -16.72 -1.20
N GLN A 232 9.04 -16.50 -1.05
CA GLN A 232 8.44 -15.17 -0.94
C GLN A 232 9.02 -14.38 0.24
N TYR A 233 9.18 -15.02 1.40
CA TYR A 233 9.80 -14.39 2.57
C TYR A 233 11.24 -13.92 2.29
N ARG A 234 12.05 -14.75 1.64
CA ARG A 234 13.43 -14.40 1.27
C ARG A 234 13.49 -13.25 0.27
N LEU A 235 12.64 -13.27 -0.76
CA LEU A 235 12.58 -12.21 -1.77
C LEU A 235 12.14 -10.88 -1.16
N ALA A 236 11.11 -10.87 -0.32
CA ALA A 236 10.64 -9.67 0.36
C ALA A 236 11.74 -9.05 1.25
N GLY A 237 12.49 -9.88 1.98
CA GLY A 237 13.63 -9.41 2.79
C GLY A 237 14.82 -8.89 1.96
N GLY A 238 15.01 -9.38 0.73
CA GLY A 238 16.02 -8.86 -0.20
C GLY A 238 15.61 -7.50 -0.79
N PHE A 239 14.37 -7.39 -1.24
CA PHE A 239 13.83 -6.16 -1.83
C PHE A 239 13.84 -4.99 -0.83
N SER A 240 13.44 -5.23 0.42
CA SER A 240 13.48 -4.20 1.47
C SER A 240 14.90 -3.70 1.75
N ARG A 241 15.92 -4.57 1.68
CA ARG A 241 17.32 -4.19 1.84
C ARG A 241 17.81 -3.32 0.68
N MET A 242 17.54 -3.74 -0.55
CA MET A 242 17.88 -2.94 -1.74
C MET A 242 17.22 -1.55 -1.72
N ASN A 243 15.95 -1.47 -1.32
CA ASN A 243 15.27 -0.18 -1.22
C ASN A 243 15.88 0.73 -0.15
N ALA A 244 16.26 0.17 1.00
CA ALA A 244 16.93 0.93 2.05
C ALA A 244 18.31 1.44 1.58
N GLU A 245 19.07 0.60 0.88
CA GLU A 245 20.36 0.97 0.30
C GLU A 245 20.22 2.05 -0.78
N LEU A 246 19.21 1.94 -1.66
CA LEU A 246 18.94 2.95 -2.68
C LEU A 246 18.53 4.29 -2.05
N ALA A 247 17.71 4.26 -1.00
CA ALA A 247 17.34 5.46 -0.26
C ALA A 247 18.55 6.14 0.37
N ALA A 248 19.42 5.35 1.03
CA ALA A 248 20.66 5.86 1.62
C ALA A 248 21.62 6.45 0.57
N ASN A 249 21.77 5.79 -0.58
CA ASN A 249 22.60 6.29 -1.69
C ASN A 249 22.03 7.58 -2.27
N ASN A 250 20.72 7.68 -2.45
CA ASN A 250 20.07 8.90 -2.92
C ASN A 250 20.25 10.06 -1.92
N GLU A 251 20.10 9.79 -0.63
CA GLU A 251 20.32 10.79 0.42
C GLU A 251 21.78 11.25 0.46
N PHE A 252 22.73 10.31 0.32
CA PHE A 252 24.15 10.61 0.22
C PHE A 252 24.48 11.48 -1.00
N LEU A 253 23.97 11.12 -2.18
CA LEU A 253 24.16 11.90 -3.41
C LEU A 253 23.54 13.29 -3.31
N ALA A 254 22.33 13.41 -2.75
CA ALA A 254 21.69 14.69 -2.48
C ALA A 254 22.53 15.54 -1.50
N GLY A 255 23.07 14.93 -0.45
CA GLY A 255 23.95 15.59 0.51
C GLY A 255 25.26 16.08 -0.11
N ILE A 256 25.88 15.31 -1.01
CA ILE A 256 27.06 15.74 -1.77
C ILE A 256 26.70 16.87 -2.73
N SER A 257 25.62 16.71 -3.49
CA SER A 257 25.13 17.70 -4.45
C SER A 257 24.92 19.07 -3.79
N MET A 258 24.25 19.11 -2.64
CA MET A 258 24.03 20.33 -1.84
C MET A 258 25.32 20.96 -1.27
N LYS A 259 26.36 20.16 -1.02
CA LYS A 259 27.66 20.69 -0.58
C LYS A 259 28.42 21.29 -1.75
N ILE A 260 28.40 20.63 -2.91
CA ILE A 260 29.06 21.10 -4.14
C ILE A 260 28.38 22.35 -4.69
N SER A 261 27.05 22.48 -4.56
CA SER A 261 26.30 23.64 -5.06
C SER A 261 26.73 24.98 -4.44
N LYS A 262 27.40 24.97 -3.28
CA LYS A 262 27.97 26.17 -2.65
C LYS A 262 29.24 26.68 -3.34
N TYR A 263 29.88 25.85 -4.14
CA TYR A 263 31.13 26.15 -4.84
C TYR A 263 30.95 26.33 -6.34
N LEU A 264 29.74 26.07 -6.87
CA LEU A 264 29.41 26.24 -8.28
C LEU A 264 28.37 27.34 -8.42
N SER A 265 28.40 28.07 -9.52
CA SER A 265 27.33 29.02 -9.82
C SER A 265 25.99 28.27 -9.99
N PRO A 266 24.84 28.87 -9.60
CA PRO A 266 23.53 28.24 -9.74
C PRO A 266 23.22 27.70 -11.14
N GLN A 267 23.79 28.34 -12.16
CA GLN A 267 23.66 28.01 -13.57
C GLN A 267 24.39 26.71 -13.90
N VAL A 268 25.65 26.58 -13.46
CA VAL A 268 26.45 25.36 -13.63
C VAL A 268 25.79 24.20 -12.89
N TYR A 269 25.36 24.43 -11.64
CA TYR A 269 24.61 23.43 -10.87
C TYR A 269 23.36 22.94 -11.60
N LYS A 270 22.47 23.86 -12.03
CA LYS A 270 21.24 23.48 -12.75
C LYS A 270 21.54 22.69 -14.02
N SER A 271 22.54 23.11 -14.79
CA SER A 271 22.90 22.46 -16.06
C SER A 271 23.45 21.03 -15.88
N ILE A 272 24.23 20.78 -14.82
CA ILE A 272 24.77 19.45 -14.51
C ILE A 272 23.65 18.49 -14.08
N PHE A 273 22.70 18.96 -13.27
CA PHE A 273 21.61 18.12 -12.74
C PHE A 273 20.42 17.96 -13.69
N SER A 274 20.17 18.90 -14.60
CA SER A 274 19.13 18.77 -15.64
C SER A 274 19.58 17.90 -16.82
N GLY A 275 20.89 17.69 -16.99
CA GLY A 275 21.46 16.97 -18.13
C GLY A 275 21.37 17.75 -19.45
N GLU A 276 21.05 19.04 -19.40
CA GLU A 276 20.83 19.87 -20.60
C GLU A 276 22.12 20.39 -21.26
N ARG A 277 23.26 20.39 -20.56
CA ARG A 277 24.55 20.79 -21.13
C ARG A 277 25.68 19.85 -20.72
N ASP A 278 26.38 19.31 -21.72
CA ASP A 278 27.65 18.63 -21.52
C ASP A 278 28.69 19.62 -21.01
N SER A 279 29.58 19.17 -20.14
CA SER A 279 30.71 19.93 -19.57
C SER A 279 31.81 20.26 -20.61
N THR A 280 31.46 20.38 -21.88
CA THR A 280 32.36 20.78 -22.96
C THR A 280 32.59 22.29 -22.95
N ILE A 281 33.79 22.71 -23.36
CA ILE A 281 34.14 24.12 -23.59
C ILE A 281 33.27 24.63 -24.74
N SER A 282 32.25 25.43 -24.41
CA SER A 282 31.36 26.07 -25.38
C SER A 282 31.15 27.52 -24.97
N THR A 283 31.27 28.44 -25.93
CA THR A 283 31.07 29.87 -25.70
C THR A 283 30.14 30.45 -26.75
N GLU A 284 29.31 31.39 -26.35
CA GLU A 284 28.34 32.07 -27.19
C GLU A 284 28.55 33.59 -27.10
N ARG A 285 28.50 34.29 -28.24
CA ARG A 285 28.56 35.75 -28.26
C ARG A 285 27.17 36.32 -28.02
N LYS A 286 26.93 36.88 -26.84
CA LYS A 286 25.63 37.45 -26.41
C LYS A 286 25.75 38.91 -26.02
N LYS A 287 24.65 39.66 -26.16
CA LYS A 287 24.56 41.03 -25.66
C LYS A 287 24.13 40.97 -24.20
N LEU A 288 25.03 41.31 -23.29
CA LEU A 288 24.85 41.20 -21.85
C LEU A 288 24.93 42.57 -21.20
N THR A 289 24.24 42.72 -20.06
CA THR A 289 24.47 43.84 -19.15
C THR A 289 25.39 43.36 -18.03
N VAL A 290 26.59 43.90 -17.97
CA VAL A 290 27.64 43.52 -17.02
C VAL A 290 27.70 44.52 -15.88
N PHE A 291 27.76 44.00 -14.66
CA PHE A 291 27.88 44.71 -13.40
C PHE A 291 29.22 44.39 -12.75
N PHE A 292 29.91 45.42 -12.29
CA PHE A 292 31.06 45.32 -11.40
C PHE A 292 30.82 46.18 -10.17
N SER A 293 31.15 45.65 -9.00
CA SER A 293 31.30 46.45 -7.78
C SER A 293 32.61 46.14 -7.08
N ASP A 294 33.14 47.12 -6.35
CA ASP A 294 34.36 47.02 -5.56
C ASP A 294 34.20 47.82 -4.26
N ILE A 295 34.86 47.40 -3.16
CA ILE A 295 34.77 48.12 -1.89
C ILE A 295 35.86 49.21 -1.88
N LYS A 296 35.43 50.45 -1.65
CA LYS A 296 36.35 51.58 -1.58
C LYS A 296 37.30 51.44 -0.39
N ASP A 297 38.59 51.72 -0.63
CA ASP A 297 39.65 51.70 0.37
C ASP A 297 39.77 50.35 1.11
N PHE A 298 39.40 49.24 0.44
CA PHE A 298 39.42 47.91 1.03
C PHE A 298 40.80 47.54 1.58
N THR A 299 41.87 47.75 0.81
CA THR A 299 43.26 47.48 1.26
C THR A 299 43.59 48.21 2.57
N ALA A 300 43.29 49.50 2.66
CA ALA A 300 43.53 50.28 3.88
C ALA A 300 42.67 49.82 5.06
N THR A 301 41.48 49.27 4.78
CA THR A 301 40.57 48.70 5.78
C THR A 301 41.10 47.36 6.30
N THR A 302 41.65 46.52 5.41
CA THR A 302 42.26 45.23 5.78
C THR A 302 43.47 45.36 6.69
N GLU A 303 44.22 46.47 6.60
CA GLU A 303 45.39 46.72 7.47
C GLU A 303 45.00 47.15 8.90
N ARG A 304 43.76 47.60 9.11
CA ARG A 304 43.30 48.19 10.38
C ARG A 304 42.38 47.28 11.20
N MET A 305 41.81 46.25 10.60
CA MET A 305 40.90 45.30 11.24
C MET A 305 41.59 43.98 11.59
N GLN A 306 41.08 43.27 12.60
CA GLN A 306 41.49 41.88 12.81
C GLN A 306 40.99 40.99 11.66
N PRO A 307 41.76 39.97 11.23
CA PRO A 307 41.37 39.10 10.11
C PRO A 307 40.00 38.44 10.29
N GLU A 308 39.65 38.05 11.52
CA GLU A 308 38.37 37.42 11.84
C GLU A 308 37.19 38.37 11.63
N GLU A 309 37.28 39.60 12.17
CA GLU A 309 36.24 40.63 12.03
C GLU A 309 36.06 41.05 10.56
N LEU A 310 37.16 41.22 9.83
CA LEU A 310 37.13 41.51 8.39
C LEU A 310 36.42 40.39 7.61
N THR A 311 36.71 39.13 7.95
CA THR A 311 36.11 37.96 7.30
C THR A 311 34.60 37.90 7.56
N GLU A 312 34.16 38.21 8.78
CA GLU A 312 32.74 38.27 9.13
C GLU A 312 32.00 39.36 8.33
N LEU A 313 32.55 40.59 8.28
CA LEU A 313 31.98 41.71 7.54
C LEU A 313 31.92 41.42 6.02
N LEU A 314 32.98 40.86 5.45
CA LEU A 314 33.03 40.48 4.02
C LEU A 314 32.00 39.40 3.69
N ASN A 315 31.91 38.35 4.51
CA ASN A 315 30.95 37.28 4.28
C ASN A 315 29.51 37.79 4.37
N GLU A 316 29.23 38.71 5.31
CA GLU A 316 27.91 39.33 5.40
C GLU A 316 27.61 40.22 4.18
N TYR A 317 28.58 41.05 3.76
CA TYR A 317 28.49 41.84 2.54
C TYR A 317 28.16 40.94 1.33
N PHE A 318 28.97 39.92 1.06
CA PHE A 318 28.74 39.02 -0.06
C PHE A 318 27.41 38.28 0.04
N THR A 319 26.99 37.88 1.25
CA THR A 319 25.70 37.22 1.46
C THR A 319 24.53 38.12 1.08
N GLU A 320 24.53 39.37 1.56
CA GLU A 320 23.42 40.30 1.30
C GLU A 320 23.42 40.78 -0.15
N MET A 321 24.58 41.07 -0.73
CA MET A 321 24.67 41.44 -2.15
C MET A 321 24.24 40.29 -3.05
N SER A 322 24.64 39.05 -2.74
CA SER A 322 24.25 37.87 -3.54
C SER A 322 22.75 37.62 -3.51
N LYS A 323 22.11 37.79 -2.35
CA LYS A 323 20.64 37.67 -2.23
C LYS A 323 19.92 38.69 -3.12
N ILE A 324 20.40 39.94 -3.15
CA ILE A 324 19.82 40.99 -4.01
C ILE A 324 20.05 40.63 -5.48
N ALA A 325 21.26 40.22 -5.83
CA ALA A 325 21.59 39.80 -7.19
C ALA A 325 20.66 38.69 -7.69
N GLU A 326 20.47 37.64 -6.89
CA GLU A 326 19.56 36.53 -7.20
C GLU A 326 18.10 36.99 -7.31
N ALA A 327 17.63 37.86 -6.41
CA ALA A 327 16.26 38.37 -6.42
C ALA A 327 15.92 39.17 -7.69
N HIS A 328 16.91 39.87 -8.27
CA HIS A 328 16.75 40.58 -9.54
C HIS A 328 16.97 39.70 -10.77
N GLY A 329 17.48 38.47 -10.59
CA GLY A 329 17.76 37.52 -11.67
C GLY A 329 19.15 37.69 -12.30
N ALA A 330 20.10 38.28 -11.57
CA ALA A 330 21.48 38.38 -12.03
C ALA A 330 22.19 37.02 -11.97
N THR A 331 23.08 36.79 -12.93
CA THR A 331 24.06 35.70 -12.86
C THR A 331 25.35 36.25 -12.23
N ILE A 332 25.67 35.81 -11.01
CA ILE A 332 26.96 36.10 -10.39
C ILE A 332 28.02 35.25 -11.10
N ASP A 333 29.01 35.92 -11.69
CA ASP A 333 30.14 35.29 -12.36
C ASP A 333 31.15 34.82 -11.31
N LYS A 334 31.71 35.76 -10.54
CA LYS A 334 32.71 35.47 -9.50
C LYS A 334 32.89 36.63 -8.52
N PHE A 335 33.55 36.30 -7.41
CA PHE A 335 34.13 37.27 -6.49
C PHE A 335 35.64 37.40 -6.77
N ILE A 336 36.15 38.64 -6.85
CA ILE A 336 37.57 38.92 -7.08
C ILE A 336 38.07 39.80 -5.93
N GLY A 337 38.64 39.18 -4.88
CA GLY A 337 38.95 39.93 -3.66
C GLY A 337 37.65 40.39 -3.00
N ASP A 338 37.45 41.70 -2.89
CA ASP A 338 36.26 42.40 -2.42
C ASP A 338 35.27 42.77 -3.54
N ALA A 339 35.64 42.53 -4.80
CA ALA A 339 34.81 42.86 -5.94
C ALA A 339 33.78 41.78 -6.27
N ILE A 340 32.61 42.21 -6.76
CA ILE A 340 31.54 41.34 -7.27
C ILE A 340 31.39 41.56 -8.77
N VAL A 341 31.43 40.47 -9.54
CA VAL A 341 31.15 40.47 -10.97
C VAL A 341 29.85 39.72 -11.23
N ALA A 342 28.89 40.39 -11.87
CA ALA A 342 27.62 39.79 -12.24
C ALA A 342 27.18 40.27 -13.61
N PHE A 343 26.25 39.55 -14.24
CA PHE A 343 25.67 39.95 -15.51
C PHE A 343 24.23 39.49 -15.68
N PHE A 344 23.55 40.14 -16.62
CA PHE A 344 22.21 39.80 -17.08
C PHE A 344 22.23 39.48 -18.57
N GLY A 345 21.27 38.68 -19.02
CA GLY A 345 21.10 38.28 -20.41
C GLY A 345 21.58 36.87 -20.75
N ASP A 346 22.09 36.13 -19.75
CA ASP A 346 22.41 34.71 -19.87
C ASP A 346 22.44 34.04 -18.45
N PRO A 347 21.94 32.80 -18.29
CA PRO A 347 21.35 31.92 -19.29
C PRO A 347 19.95 32.35 -19.75
N GLU A 348 19.27 33.16 -18.94
CA GLU A 348 17.96 33.74 -19.24
C GLU A 348 18.11 35.23 -19.58
N THR A 349 17.29 35.70 -20.52
CA THR A 349 17.23 37.12 -20.93
C THR A 349 15.78 37.54 -21.04
N LYS A 350 15.47 38.75 -20.57
CA LYS A 350 14.17 39.42 -20.81
C LYS A 350 14.28 40.43 -21.97
N GLY A 351 15.37 40.38 -22.72
CA GLY A 351 15.77 41.37 -23.71
C GLY A 351 16.66 42.45 -23.10
N SER A 352 17.60 42.97 -23.88
CA SER A 352 18.68 43.85 -23.38
C SER A 352 18.20 45.08 -22.63
N ALA A 353 17.03 45.63 -22.97
CA ALA A 353 16.48 46.78 -22.26
C ALA A 353 16.01 46.41 -20.84
N GLU A 354 15.29 45.29 -20.67
CA GLU A 354 14.82 44.87 -19.35
C GLU A 354 15.97 44.31 -18.50
N ASP A 355 16.91 43.60 -19.12
CA ASP A 355 18.13 43.14 -18.46
C ASP A 355 18.95 44.32 -17.89
N ALA A 356 19.06 45.42 -18.66
CA ALA A 356 19.69 46.65 -18.18
C ALA A 356 18.90 47.32 -17.03
N ARG A 357 17.56 47.36 -17.12
CA ARG A 357 16.71 47.91 -16.05
C ARG A 357 16.82 47.10 -14.76
N ALA A 358 16.74 45.78 -14.85
CA ALA A 358 16.92 44.88 -13.72
C ALA A 358 18.29 45.06 -13.07
N CYS A 359 19.36 45.14 -13.88
CA CYS A 359 20.72 45.38 -13.38
C CYS A 359 20.85 46.72 -12.64
N VAL A 360 20.23 47.79 -13.14
CA VAL A 360 20.29 49.10 -12.50
C VAL A 360 19.47 49.13 -11.20
N ARG A 361 18.27 48.52 -11.18
CA ARG A 361 17.49 48.37 -9.95
C ARG A 361 18.23 47.54 -8.90
N MET A 362 18.86 46.44 -9.31
CA MET A 362 19.73 45.63 -8.45
C MET A 362 20.85 46.48 -7.83
N ALA A 363 21.57 47.27 -8.62
CA ALA A 363 22.67 48.10 -8.13
C ALA A 363 22.20 49.15 -7.11
N LEU A 364 21.02 49.75 -7.33
CA LEU A 364 20.42 50.69 -6.39
C LEU A 364 20.02 50.01 -5.08
N ASP A 365 19.37 48.85 -5.15
CA ASP A 365 19.00 48.07 -3.96
C ASP A 365 20.24 47.61 -3.18
N MET A 366 21.32 47.23 -3.88
CA MET A 366 22.61 46.93 -3.28
C MET A 366 23.22 48.13 -2.55
N GLN A 367 23.20 49.33 -3.16
CA GLN A 367 23.68 50.55 -2.50
C GLN A 367 22.84 50.89 -1.26
N GLN A 368 21.51 50.80 -1.36
CA GLN A 368 20.63 51.05 -0.22
C GLN A 368 20.90 50.06 0.91
N ARG A 369 20.96 48.76 0.60
CA ARG A 369 21.22 47.73 1.60
C ARG A 369 22.59 47.90 2.25
N LEU A 370 23.60 48.27 1.47
CA LEU A 370 24.94 48.54 2.00
C LEU A 370 24.95 49.75 2.95
N SER A 371 24.15 50.78 2.65
CA SER A 371 23.95 51.91 3.57
C SER A 371 23.35 51.45 4.90
N ASP A 372 22.29 50.62 4.85
CA ASP A 372 21.65 50.09 6.06
C ASP A 372 22.60 49.21 6.89
N LEU A 373 23.37 48.34 6.22
CA LEU A 373 24.41 47.53 6.85
C LEU A 373 25.46 48.42 7.49
N GLY A 374 25.89 49.48 6.81
CA GLY A 374 26.84 50.43 7.34
C GLY A 374 26.36 51.15 8.60
N GLU A 375 25.08 51.50 8.70
CA GLU A 375 24.50 52.05 9.93
C GLU A 375 24.47 51.04 11.08
N ARG A 376 24.19 49.78 10.79
CA ARG A 376 24.23 48.72 11.79
C ARG A 376 25.66 48.44 12.26
N TRP A 377 26.61 48.27 11.34
CA TRP A 377 28.02 48.04 11.67
C TRP A 377 28.63 49.20 12.47
N ARG A 378 28.25 50.46 12.19
CA ARG A 378 28.65 51.59 13.04
C ARG A 378 28.16 51.47 14.48
N ARG A 379 26.93 51.00 14.70
CA ARG A 379 26.39 50.77 16.05
C ARG A 379 27.12 49.62 16.77
N GLU A 380 27.68 48.69 16.01
CA GLU A 380 28.49 47.57 16.50
C GLU A 380 29.97 47.95 16.72
N GLY A 381 30.36 49.21 16.44
CA GLY A 381 31.70 49.74 16.72
C GLY A 381 32.60 49.90 15.49
N ILE A 382 32.11 49.61 14.28
CA ILE A 382 32.86 49.80 13.04
C ILE A 382 32.80 51.27 12.61
N GLU A 383 33.85 52.03 12.89
CA GLU A 383 33.92 53.47 12.61
C GLU A 383 33.77 53.80 11.11
N HIS A 384 34.33 52.94 10.25
CA HIS A 384 34.38 53.13 8.80
C HIS A 384 33.73 51.95 8.07
N PRO A 385 32.38 51.91 7.94
CA PRO A 385 31.71 50.83 7.22
C PRO A 385 32.02 50.86 5.72
N PHE A 386 31.90 49.71 5.07
CA PHE A 386 32.15 49.58 3.64
C PHE A 386 31.27 50.52 2.79
N LYS A 387 31.88 51.05 1.75
CA LYS A 387 31.18 51.75 0.66
C LYS A 387 31.57 51.10 -0.64
N ALA A 388 30.59 50.76 -1.47
CA ALA A 388 30.85 50.16 -2.77
C ALA A 388 30.81 51.21 -3.87
N ARG A 389 31.69 51.06 -4.84
CA ARG A 389 31.60 51.69 -6.16
C ARG A 389 30.97 50.68 -7.11
N MET A 390 30.17 51.15 -8.07
CA MET A 390 29.50 50.26 -9.01
C MET A 390 29.59 50.79 -10.44
N GLY A 391 29.86 49.89 -11.39
CA GLY A 391 29.98 50.18 -12.81
C GLY A 391 29.12 49.22 -13.63
N ILE A 392 28.37 49.75 -14.60
CA ILE A 392 27.46 48.94 -15.43
C ILE A 392 27.61 49.25 -16.91
N ASN A 393 27.86 48.23 -17.71
CA ASN A 393 27.96 48.33 -19.17
C ASN A 393 27.05 47.33 -19.89
N THR A 394 26.47 47.73 -21.02
CA THR A 394 25.67 46.83 -21.87
C THR A 394 26.38 46.65 -23.21
N GLY A 395 26.79 45.42 -23.53
CA GLY A 395 27.59 45.17 -24.73
C GLY A 395 27.67 43.70 -25.12
N PHE A 396 28.26 43.43 -26.28
CA PHE A 396 28.47 42.04 -26.71
C PHE A 396 29.70 41.43 -26.03
N CYS A 397 29.48 40.37 -25.29
CA CYS A 397 30.50 39.57 -24.60
C CYS A 397 30.41 38.11 -25.07
N ASN A 398 31.51 37.36 -24.91
CA ASN A 398 31.46 35.90 -25.03
C ASN A 398 31.18 35.32 -23.65
N VAL A 399 30.13 34.52 -23.52
CA VAL A 399 29.74 33.83 -22.28
C VAL A 399 29.77 32.33 -22.48
N GLY A 400 30.21 31.59 -21.47
CA GLY A 400 30.25 30.13 -21.53
C GLY A 400 31.28 29.52 -20.59
N ASN A 401 31.56 28.24 -20.79
CA ASN A 401 32.60 27.52 -20.05
C ASN A 401 33.97 27.88 -20.61
N PHE A 402 34.81 28.55 -19.82
CA PHE A 402 36.20 28.86 -20.13
C PHE A 402 37.15 28.11 -19.18
N GLY A 403 38.29 27.65 -19.66
CA GLY A 403 39.31 27.01 -18.83
C GLY A 403 40.05 25.87 -19.51
N SER A 404 40.37 24.84 -18.74
CA SER A 404 41.06 23.61 -19.16
C SER A 404 40.22 22.38 -18.77
N ASP A 405 40.59 21.19 -19.26
CA ASP A 405 39.92 19.93 -18.91
C ASP A 405 39.83 19.68 -17.39
N ALA A 406 40.79 20.21 -16.61
CA ALA A 406 40.85 20.03 -15.17
C ALA A 406 40.12 21.13 -14.36
N ARG A 407 39.87 22.30 -14.96
CA ARG A 407 39.23 23.45 -14.29
C ARG A 407 38.49 24.30 -15.33
N MET A 408 37.19 24.42 -15.17
CA MET A 408 36.32 25.25 -16.00
C MET A 408 35.51 26.20 -15.13
N ASP A 409 35.43 27.45 -15.58
CA ASP A 409 34.58 28.49 -14.99
C ASP A 409 33.56 28.93 -16.03
N TYR A 410 32.29 29.02 -15.63
CA TYR A 410 31.27 29.68 -16.43
C TYR A 410 31.38 31.19 -16.25
N THR A 411 31.87 31.90 -17.26
CA THR A 411 32.25 33.31 -17.11
C THR A 411 32.04 34.11 -18.39
N ILE A 412 32.14 35.44 -18.28
CA ILE A 412 32.09 36.37 -19.41
C ILE A 412 33.47 36.87 -19.77
N ILE A 413 33.77 36.95 -21.07
CA ILE A 413 35.03 37.51 -21.59
C ILE A 413 34.72 38.50 -22.70
N GLY A 414 35.33 39.68 -22.64
CA GLY A 414 35.24 40.68 -23.71
C GLY A 414 35.66 42.07 -23.27
N ALA A 415 35.93 42.94 -24.25
CA ALA A 415 36.25 44.35 -23.99
C ALA A 415 35.11 45.08 -23.26
N GLU A 416 33.85 44.72 -23.58
CA GLU A 416 32.67 45.30 -22.96
C GLU A 416 32.50 44.88 -21.48
N ALA A 417 32.95 43.67 -21.09
CA ALA A 417 32.99 43.28 -19.68
C ALA A 417 34.02 44.12 -18.90
N ASN A 418 35.19 44.34 -19.49
CA ASN A 418 36.23 45.18 -18.88
C ASN A 418 35.81 46.66 -18.76
N LEU A 419 34.96 47.16 -19.67
CA LEU A 419 34.44 48.53 -19.57
C LEU A 419 33.61 48.73 -18.29
N ALA A 420 32.82 47.74 -17.86
CA ALA A 420 32.08 47.84 -16.60
C ALA A 420 33.02 48.02 -15.38
N ALA A 421 34.12 47.27 -15.33
CA ALA A 421 35.15 47.43 -14.29
C ALA A 421 35.83 48.82 -14.35
N ARG A 422 36.01 49.38 -15.55
CA ARG A 422 36.56 50.75 -15.70
C ARG A 422 35.59 51.82 -15.23
N LEU A 423 34.30 51.66 -15.51
CA LEU A 423 33.24 52.56 -15.04
C LEU A 423 33.13 52.51 -13.51
N GLU A 424 33.24 51.33 -12.91
CA GLU A 424 33.29 51.16 -11.45
C GLU A 424 34.46 51.98 -10.86
N SER A 425 35.65 51.87 -11.44
CA SER A 425 36.85 52.50 -10.88
C SER A 425 36.81 54.04 -10.82
N ILE A 426 35.97 54.68 -11.64
CA ILE A 426 35.75 56.14 -11.66
C ILE A 426 34.50 56.57 -10.89
N ALA A 427 33.73 55.62 -10.35
CA ALA A 427 32.57 55.94 -9.55
C ALA A 427 33.00 56.54 -8.20
N GLU A 428 32.26 57.54 -7.74
CA GLU A 428 32.40 58.01 -6.37
C GLU A 428 31.96 56.93 -5.37
N PRO A 429 32.45 56.95 -4.11
CA PRO A 429 32.04 55.97 -3.11
C PRO A 429 30.54 56.03 -2.81
N GLY A 430 29.83 54.92 -3.02
CA GLY A 430 28.35 54.87 -2.97
C GLY A 430 27.67 55.26 -4.30
N GLY A 431 28.45 55.53 -5.34
CA GLY A 431 27.98 55.89 -6.68
C GLY A 431 27.81 54.70 -7.61
N ILE A 432 26.99 54.91 -8.64
CA ILE A 432 26.77 53.96 -9.73
C ILE A 432 27.03 54.70 -11.05
N VAL A 433 27.94 54.16 -11.87
CA VAL A 433 28.32 54.75 -13.16
C VAL A 433 27.94 53.82 -14.30
N LEU A 434 27.30 54.38 -15.32
CA LEU A 434 26.80 53.67 -16.50
C LEU A 434 27.59 54.06 -17.75
N SER A 435 27.71 53.11 -18.68
CA SER A 435 28.00 53.41 -20.09
C SER A 435 26.83 54.16 -20.75
N TYR A 436 27.09 54.80 -21.89
CA TYR A 436 26.02 55.37 -22.73
C TYR A 436 25.01 54.30 -23.18
N GLU A 437 25.50 53.11 -23.56
CA GLU A 437 24.66 52.00 -24.02
C GLU A 437 23.68 51.53 -22.94
N THR A 438 24.15 51.39 -21.69
CA THR A 438 23.27 51.09 -20.56
C THR A 438 22.30 52.25 -20.30
N TYR A 439 22.80 53.48 -20.24
CA TYR A 439 21.97 54.67 -20.02
C TYR A 439 20.84 54.78 -21.06
N ALA A 440 21.11 54.52 -22.33
CA ALA A 440 20.11 54.53 -23.39
C ALA A 440 18.94 53.58 -23.13
N HIS A 441 19.17 52.45 -22.46
CA HIS A 441 18.12 51.48 -22.09
C HIS A 441 17.33 51.87 -20.84
N VAL A 442 17.88 52.70 -19.95
CA VAL A 442 17.31 53.02 -18.63
C VAL A 442 16.97 54.49 -18.41
N ARG A 443 17.25 55.39 -19.37
CA ARG A 443 17.09 56.85 -19.24
C ARG A 443 15.71 57.34 -18.79
N ASP A 444 14.68 56.53 -18.98
CA ASP A 444 13.30 56.79 -18.57
C ASP A 444 13.02 56.40 -17.12
N ILE A 445 13.82 55.54 -16.50
CA ILE A 445 13.64 55.07 -15.11
C ILE A 445 14.67 55.64 -14.12
N VAL A 446 15.77 56.22 -14.59
CA VAL A 446 16.79 56.83 -13.72
C VAL A 446 17.01 58.30 -14.06
N ASP A 447 17.34 59.07 -13.02
CA ASP A 447 17.97 60.38 -13.18
C ASP A 447 19.49 60.19 -13.16
N ALA A 448 20.14 60.59 -14.25
CA ALA A 448 21.57 60.38 -14.44
C ALA A 448 22.20 61.57 -15.16
N THR A 449 23.39 61.95 -14.70
CA THR A 449 24.15 63.09 -15.20
C THR A 449 25.35 62.61 -16.00
N ALA A 450 25.55 63.17 -17.19
CA ALA A 450 26.72 62.89 -18.01
C ALA A 450 27.99 63.43 -17.32
N MET A 451 29.02 62.60 -17.26
CA MET A 451 30.34 62.94 -16.75
C MET A 451 31.24 63.41 -17.90
N GLU A 452 32.37 64.01 -17.57
CA GLU A 452 33.39 64.37 -18.56
C GLU A 452 33.85 63.14 -19.35
N PRO A 453 34.07 63.24 -20.67
CA PRO A 453 34.56 62.14 -21.48
C PRO A 453 35.91 61.60 -20.98
N VAL A 454 36.05 60.27 -20.92
CA VAL A 454 37.25 59.60 -20.41
C VAL A 454 37.77 58.58 -21.43
N TYR A 455 39.10 58.51 -21.55
CA TYR A 455 39.80 57.43 -22.26
C TYR A 455 40.30 56.39 -21.26
N PHE A 456 39.83 55.16 -21.40
CA PHE A 456 40.30 54.05 -20.57
C PHE A 456 41.45 53.30 -21.24
N LYS A 457 42.42 52.87 -20.44
CA LYS A 457 43.51 52.01 -20.92
C LYS A 457 42.94 50.72 -21.53
N GLY A 458 43.23 50.49 -22.81
CA GLY A 458 42.76 49.32 -23.57
C GLY A 458 41.43 49.52 -24.30
N ILE A 459 40.83 50.71 -24.23
CA ILE A 459 39.62 51.07 -24.97
C ILE A 459 39.97 52.26 -25.88
N ALA A 460 39.97 52.04 -27.19
CA ALA A 460 40.41 53.04 -28.16
C ALA A 460 39.38 54.18 -28.38
N ARG A 461 38.12 53.94 -28.05
CA ARG A 461 37.03 54.93 -28.19
C ARG A 461 36.92 55.79 -26.94
N GLU A 462 36.54 57.05 -27.13
CA GLU A 462 36.10 57.93 -26.06
C GLU A 462 34.81 57.39 -25.43
N VAL A 463 34.73 57.38 -24.11
CA VAL A 463 33.54 56.94 -23.37
C VAL A 463 32.99 58.13 -22.60
N VAL A 464 31.68 58.36 -22.69
CA VAL A 464 30.96 59.34 -21.88
C VAL A 464 30.21 58.59 -20.77
N PRO A 465 30.71 58.59 -19.53
CA PRO A 465 30.05 57.91 -18.41
C PRO A 465 28.84 58.70 -17.92
N TYR A 466 27.88 58.01 -17.30
CA TYR A 466 26.71 58.62 -16.67
C TYR A 466 26.64 58.22 -15.20
N SER A 467 26.68 59.18 -14.28
CA SER A 467 26.48 58.91 -12.85
C SER A 467 24.99 58.92 -12.53
N ILE A 468 24.49 57.87 -11.87
CA ILE A 468 23.11 57.82 -11.37
C ILE A 468 22.99 58.65 -10.10
N SER A 469 21.90 59.41 -9.99
CA SER A 469 21.53 60.15 -8.77
C SER A 469 20.40 59.46 -8.01
N SER A 470 19.35 59.00 -8.70
CA SER A 470 18.21 58.29 -8.12
C SER A 470 17.35 57.61 -9.20
N LEU A 471 16.38 56.79 -8.78
CA LEU A 471 15.27 56.40 -9.65
C LEU A 471 14.36 57.60 -9.92
N LYS A 472 13.87 57.71 -11.16
CA LYS A 472 12.75 58.57 -11.45
C LYS A 472 11.51 57.99 -10.77
N PRO A 473 10.65 58.83 -10.15
CA PRO A 473 9.35 58.36 -9.70
C PRO A 473 8.63 57.74 -10.90
N GLU A 474 8.04 56.55 -10.72
CA GLU A 474 7.21 55.96 -11.77
C GLU A 474 6.12 56.98 -12.14
N PRO A 475 5.86 57.20 -13.44
CA PRO A 475 4.77 58.06 -13.83
C PRO A 475 3.47 57.45 -13.29
N ASP A 476 2.82 58.14 -12.36
CA ASP A 476 1.51 57.75 -11.83
C ASP A 476 0.59 57.42 -13.02
N GLN A 477 0.19 56.16 -13.17
CA GLN A 477 -0.81 55.79 -14.17
C GLN A 477 -2.17 56.31 -13.71
N VAL A 478 -2.57 57.48 -14.21
CA VAL A 478 -3.81 58.16 -13.80
C VAL A 478 -5.03 57.72 -14.61
N VAL A 479 -4.86 57.17 -15.82
CA VAL A 479 -5.97 56.91 -16.76
C VAL A 479 -6.15 55.41 -16.96
N THR A 480 -7.29 54.85 -16.53
CA THR A 480 -7.60 53.42 -16.63
C THR A 480 -8.66 53.08 -17.70
N GLY A 481 -9.31 54.07 -18.33
CA GLY A 481 -10.13 53.81 -19.53
C GLY A 481 -10.97 54.98 -20.04
N THR A 482 -11.32 54.92 -21.33
CA THR A 482 -12.33 55.77 -21.99
C THR A 482 -13.40 54.84 -22.58
N ASP A 483 -14.66 54.99 -22.17
CA ASP A 483 -15.75 54.17 -22.74
C ASP A 483 -16.29 54.75 -24.07
N ALA A 484 -17.03 53.94 -24.82
CA ALA A 484 -17.62 54.33 -26.12
C ALA A 484 -18.67 55.45 -26.01
N ALA A 485 -19.06 55.86 -24.80
CA ALA A 485 -19.94 56.98 -24.50
C ALA A 485 -19.17 58.24 -24.08
N GLY A 486 -17.83 58.24 -24.15
CA GLY A 486 -16.97 59.38 -23.83
C GLY A 486 -16.73 59.60 -22.34
N ARG A 487 -17.02 58.62 -21.47
CA ARG A 487 -16.71 58.72 -20.04
C ARG A 487 -15.26 58.33 -19.79
N LEU A 488 -14.53 59.25 -19.17
CA LEU A 488 -13.16 59.06 -18.73
C LEU A 488 -13.16 58.56 -17.29
N THR A 489 -12.49 57.43 -17.01
CA THR A 489 -12.31 56.92 -15.64
C THR A 489 -10.86 57.12 -15.22
N LEU A 490 -10.66 57.84 -14.11
CA LEU A 490 -9.34 58.15 -13.56
C LEU A 490 -9.14 57.36 -12.27
N ASP A 491 -8.03 56.63 -12.16
CA ASP A 491 -7.65 56.01 -10.89
C ASP A 491 -6.80 57.00 -10.09
N LEU A 492 -7.38 57.51 -9.01
CA LEU A 492 -6.74 58.50 -8.14
C LEU A 492 -6.03 57.86 -6.95
N THR A 493 -6.07 56.53 -6.82
CA THR A 493 -5.52 55.81 -5.66
C THR A 493 -4.00 55.65 -5.72
N THR A 494 -3.42 55.80 -6.91
CA THR A 494 -1.98 55.72 -7.18
C THR A 494 -1.27 57.08 -7.09
N LEU A 495 -2.03 58.18 -6.96
CA LEU A 495 -1.50 59.55 -6.95
C LEU A 495 -1.11 60.02 -5.55
N SER A 496 -0.01 60.79 -5.45
CA SER A 496 0.29 61.60 -4.26
C SER A 496 -0.80 62.65 -3.96
N ASP A 497 -0.95 63.05 -2.70
CA ASP A 497 -2.00 64.00 -2.26
C ASP A 497 -1.97 65.33 -3.05
N GLU A 498 -0.78 65.86 -3.34
CA GLU A 498 -0.63 67.08 -4.14
C GLU A 498 -1.03 66.86 -5.61
N ALA A 499 -0.68 65.71 -6.19
CA ALA A 499 -1.04 65.39 -7.57
C ALA A 499 -2.54 65.14 -7.73
N ARG A 500 -3.17 64.52 -6.73
CA ARG A 500 -4.63 64.31 -6.67
C ARG A 500 -5.39 65.63 -6.69
N ILE A 501 -4.97 66.62 -5.90
CA ILE A 501 -5.59 67.95 -5.87
C ILE A 501 -5.44 68.66 -7.23
N ARG A 502 -4.28 68.56 -7.88
CA ARG A 502 -4.05 69.13 -9.22
C ARG A 502 -4.97 68.50 -10.27
N VAL A 503 -5.09 67.17 -10.26
CA VAL A 503 -5.94 66.42 -11.21
C VAL A 503 -7.42 66.72 -10.97
N GLU A 504 -7.90 66.75 -9.72
CA GLU A 504 -9.29 67.10 -9.41
C GLU A 504 -9.66 68.51 -9.89
N ASN A 505 -8.77 69.48 -9.68
CA ASN A 505 -9.00 70.85 -10.12
C ASN A 505 -9.04 70.96 -11.65
N ALA A 506 -8.10 70.32 -12.35
CA ALA A 506 -8.06 70.31 -13.81
C ALA A 506 -9.31 69.66 -14.43
N VAL A 507 -9.78 68.54 -13.87
CA VAL A 507 -11.02 67.87 -14.31
C VAL A 507 -12.24 68.74 -14.04
N ARG A 508 -12.30 69.40 -12.88
CA ARG A 508 -13.41 70.27 -12.49
C ARG A 508 -13.49 71.53 -13.36
N GLU A 509 -12.34 72.09 -13.79
CA GLU A 509 -12.30 73.17 -14.78
C GLU A 509 -12.72 72.69 -16.17
N ALA A 510 -12.23 71.55 -16.63
CA ALA A 510 -12.61 70.98 -17.91
C ALA A 510 -14.12 70.68 -17.99
N LEU A 511 -14.72 70.17 -16.91
CA LEU A 511 -16.17 69.94 -16.81
C LEU A 511 -16.98 71.24 -16.84
N LYS A 512 -16.48 72.32 -16.20
CA LYS A 512 -17.12 73.64 -16.27
C LYS A 512 -17.05 74.23 -17.67
N ALA A 513 -15.90 74.13 -18.34
CA ALA A 513 -15.71 74.61 -19.70
C ALA A 513 -16.53 73.83 -20.74
N ALA A 514 -16.85 72.55 -20.48
CA ALA A 514 -17.70 71.74 -21.34
C ALA A 514 -19.22 71.96 -21.12
N GLN A 515 -19.61 72.66 -20.05
CA GLN A 515 -21.01 72.98 -19.72
C GLN A 515 -21.40 74.44 -20.06
N SER A 516 -20.43 75.26 -20.44
CA SER A 516 -20.60 76.61 -21.01
C SER A 516 -20.54 76.56 -22.53
#